data_AF-C8NBV3-F1
#
_entry.id   AF-C8NBV3-F1
#
_cell.length_a   1.000
_cell.length_b   1.000
_cell.length_c   1.000
_cell.angle_alpha   90.00
_cell.angle_beta   90.00
_cell.angle_gamma   90.00
#
_symmetry.space_group_name_H-M   'P 1'
#
loop_
_entity.id
_entity.type
_entity.pdbx_description
1 polymer ?
#
loop_
_entity_poly.entity_id
_entity_poly.type
_entity_poly.pdbx_seq_one_letter_code
_entity_poly.pdbx_strand_id
1 'polypeptide(L)'
;MLHRESVGSINWSDDKDNPFAPFTLYRLLVRPHQHETGNFLLLTILQRDITDTALQTVRATLVEREAEERAAQEALRESRIIRPDAYWQEEPFPAFGQYKASNQFIADMDWLGNTISVSLDQHPDDSSDIPPPAALATLRKLYAAPEKWQACLENWACDALLESARDWQDDTDDDGEPVPPLTAETFRQRIRLDLLSCRYDGSFAAWFDDGDLFAGHIIYVAVNPDGSFREATFMG
;
A
#
# COMPACT_ATOMS: atom_id res chain seq x y z
N MET A 1 -24.53 13.48 -35.84
CA MET A 1 -23.31 13.94 -35.15
C MET A 1 -23.11 13.01 -33.97
N LEU A 2 -22.06 12.19 -33.97
CA LEU A 2 -21.73 11.31 -32.86
C LEU A 2 -20.99 12.13 -31.80
N HIS A 3 -21.63 12.37 -30.65
CA HIS A 3 -20.95 12.94 -29.49
C HIS A 3 -20.13 11.85 -28.82
N ARG A 4 -18.83 12.10 -28.66
CA ARG A 4 -17.86 11.17 -28.09
C ARG A 4 -17.53 11.64 -26.68
N GLU A 5 -18.37 11.27 -25.72
CA GLU A 5 -17.98 11.28 -24.31
C GLU A 5 -17.41 9.91 -23.95
N SER A 6 -16.35 9.94 -23.16
CA SER A 6 -15.61 8.80 -22.63
C SER A 6 -16.52 7.67 -22.14
N VAL A 7 -16.19 6.42 -22.53
CA VAL A 7 -17.03 5.21 -22.52
C VAL A 7 -18.08 5.24 -23.64
N GLY A 8 -17.69 4.74 -24.82
CA GLY A 8 -18.50 4.75 -26.06
C GLY A 8 -19.89 4.16 -25.88
N SER A 9 -20.85 5.02 -25.55
CA SER A 9 -22.28 4.76 -25.57
C SER A 9 -22.80 5.22 -26.93
N ILE A 10 -23.29 4.29 -27.75
CA ILE A 10 -24.04 4.65 -28.97
C ILE A 10 -25.46 4.95 -28.52
N ASN A 11 -25.80 6.23 -28.42
CA ASN A 11 -27.15 6.68 -28.07
C ASN A 11 -27.86 7.19 -29.34
N TRP A 12 -29.02 6.62 -29.64
CA TRP A 12 -29.88 7.05 -30.75
C TRP A 12 -30.95 8.01 -30.22
N SER A 13 -31.27 9.05 -30.98
CA SER A 13 -32.20 10.11 -30.55
C SER A 13 -33.67 9.68 -30.51
N ASP A 14 -34.05 8.64 -31.26
CA ASP A 14 -35.39 8.04 -31.31
C ASP A 14 -35.26 6.52 -31.56
N ASP A 15 -36.09 5.71 -30.90
CA ASP A 15 -36.09 4.24 -31.02
C ASP A 15 -36.39 3.77 -32.46
N LYS A 16 -37.11 4.60 -33.24
CA LYS A 16 -37.44 4.30 -34.64
C LYS A 16 -36.24 4.41 -35.59
N ASP A 17 -35.21 5.13 -35.19
CA ASP A 17 -33.98 5.33 -35.97
C ASP A 17 -32.87 4.34 -35.56
N ASN A 18 -33.12 3.47 -34.57
CA ASN A 18 -32.18 2.47 -34.11
C ASN A 18 -32.22 1.23 -35.04
N PRO A 19 -31.22 1.01 -35.93
CA PRO A 19 -31.21 -0.14 -36.82
C PRO A 19 -31.04 -1.47 -36.05
N PHE A 20 -30.70 -1.39 -34.76
CA PHE A 20 -30.53 -2.54 -33.89
C PHE A 20 -31.76 -2.84 -33.02
N ALA A 21 -32.86 -2.09 -33.14
CA ALA A 21 -34.10 -2.32 -32.41
C ALA A 21 -34.64 -3.78 -32.46
N PRO A 22 -34.50 -4.57 -33.55
CA PRO A 22 -34.98 -5.95 -33.56
C PRO A 22 -34.03 -6.95 -32.86
N PHE A 23 -32.85 -6.51 -32.40
CA PHE A 23 -31.85 -7.39 -31.81
C PHE A 23 -31.72 -7.19 -30.30
N THR A 24 -31.41 -8.27 -29.58
CA THR A 24 -30.96 -8.20 -28.19
C THR A 24 -29.51 -7.75 -28.14
N LEU A 25 -29.24 -6.61 -27.51
CA LEU A 25 -27.90 -6.05 -27.38
C LEU A 25 -27.24 -6.48 -26.07
N TYR A 26 -26.00 -6.98 -26.17
CA TYR A 26 -25.19 -7.38 -25.03
C TYR A 26 -23.97 -6.46 -24.88
N ARG A 27 -23.73 -6.00 -23.66
CA ARG A 27 -22.51 -5.25 -23.32
C ARG A 27 -21.41 -6.22 -22.89
N LEU A 28 -20.28 -6.15 -23.59
CA LEU A 28 -19.11 -6.98 -23.37
C LEU A 28 -17.93 -6.09 -22.97
N LEU A 29 -17.12 -6.55 -22.03
CA LEU A 29 -15.82 -5.98 -21.77
C LEU A 29 -14.78 -6.83 -22.50
N VAL A 30 -13.99 -6.20 -23.37
CA VAL A 30 -12.99 -6.87 -24.19
C VAL A 30 -11.66 -6.12 -24.14
N ARG A 31 -10.57 -6.82 -24.46
CA ARG A 31 -9.27 -6.20 -24.77
C ARG A 31 -8.77 -6.63 -26.16
N PRO A 32 -8.01 -5.80 -26.88
CA PRO A 32 -7.38 -6.22 -28.14
C PRO A 32 -6.48 -7.43 -27.96
N HIS A 33 -6.47 -8.35 -28.93
CA HIS A 33 -5.57 -9.49 -28.93
C HIS A 33 -4.13 -9.04 -29.22
N GLN A 34 -3.16 -9.56 -28.48
CA GLN A 34 -1.76 -9.07 -28.52
C GLN A 34 -1.03 -9.43 -29.83
N HIS A 35 -1.47 -10.48 -30.53
CA HIS A 35 -0.78 -11.03 -31.69
C HIS A 35 -1.65 -11.12 -32.95
N GLU A 36 -2.94 -10.80 -32.85
CA GLU A 36 -3.88 -10.93 -33.97
C GLU A 36 -4.67 -9.64 -34.13
N THR A 37 -4.27 -8.84 -35.10
CA THR A 37 -4.88 -7.54 -35.39
C THR A 37 -6.35 -7.74 -35.79
N GLY A 38 -7.25 -7.04 -35.10
CA GLY A 38 -8.70 -7.11 -35.34
C GLY A 38 -9.44 -8.11 -34.46
N ASN A 39 -8.73 -8.96 -33.72
CA ASN A 39 -9.33 -9.88 -32.76
C ASN A 39 -9.34 -9.29 -31.34
N PHE A 40 -10.32 -9.70 -30.54
CA PHE A 40 -10.51 -9.25 -29.17
C PHE A 40 -10.65 -10.43 -28.23
N LEU A 41 -10.05 -10.33 -27.05
CA LEU A 41 -10.29 -11.26 -25.95
C LEU A 41 -11.46 -10.75 -25.11
N LEU A 42 -12.48 -11.60 -24.96
CA LEU A 42 -13.57 -11.35 -24.03
C LEU A 42 -13.04 -11.46 -22.59
N LEU A 43 -13.19 -10.39 -21.83
CA LEU A 43 -12.85 -10.35 -20.41
C LEU A 43 -14.07 -10.73 -19.57
N THR A 44 -15.19 -10.05 -19.79
CA THR A 44 -16.45 -10.37 -19.10
C THR A 44 -17.68 -9.91 -19.88
N ILE A 45 -18.85 -10.41 -19.49
CA ILE A 45 -20.15 -9.96 -20.01
C ILE A 45 -20.77 -9.04 -18.96
N LEU A 46 -20.86 -7.75 -19.27
CA LEU A 46 -21.38 -6.72 -18.36
C LEU A 46 -22.91 -6.74 -18.27
N GLN A 47 -23.59 -7.31 -19.26
CA GLN A 47 -25.04 -7.42 -19.27
C GLN A 47 -25.53 -8.32 -18.12
N ARG A 48 -26.44 -7.80 -17.30
CA ARG A 48 -27.01 -8.56 -16.17
C ARG A 48 -28.03 -9.60 -16.63
N ASP A 49 -28.94 -9.21 -17.51
CA ASP A 49 -30.08 -10.02 -17.96
C ASP A 49 -29.77 -10.73 -19.28
N ILE A 50 -28.99 -11.81 -19.21
CA ILE A 50 -28.65 -12.62 -20.39
C ILE A 50 -29.71 -13.69 -20.57
N THR A 51 -30.41 -13.69 -21.72
CA THR A 51 -31.39 -14.73 -22.06
C THR A 51 -30.81 -15.81 -22.97
N ASP A 52 -29.72 -15.50 -23.68
CA ASP A 52 -29.03 -16.44 -24.55
C ASP A 52 -28.23 -17.48 -23.75
N THR A 53 -28.50 -18.77 -23.97
CA THR A 53 -27.90 -19.88 -23.23
C THR A 53 -26.40 -20.02 -23.47
N ALA A 54 -25.91 -19.71 -24.68
CA ALA A 54 -24.49 -19.78 -24.98
C ALA A 54 -23.73 -18.68 -24.23
N LEU A 55 -24.27 -17.45 -24.19
CA LEU A 55 -23.67 -16.35 -23.42
C LEU A 55 -23.77 -16.56 -21.91
N GLN A 56 -24.84 -17.19 -21.41
CA GLN A 56 -24.91 -17.60 -19.99
C GLN A 56 -23.80 -18.60 -19.64
N THR A 57 -23.55 -19.57 -20.52
CA THR A 57 -22.47 -20.56 -20.35
C THR A 57 -21.11 -19.88 -20.38
N VAL A 58 -20.86 -19.00 -21.35
CA VAL A 58 -19.61 -18.23 -21.43
C VAL A 58 -19.41 -17.39 -20.16
N ARG A 59 -20.44 -16.69 -19.67
CA ARG A 59 -20.34 -15.93 -18.42
C ARG A 59 -20.01 -16.81 -17.22
N ALA A 60 -20.64 -17.98 -17.10
CA ALA A 60 -20.35 -18.92 -16.02
C ALA A 60 -18.87 -19.36 -16.06
N THR A 61 -18.36 -19.74 -17.23
CA THR A 61 -16.95 -20.16 -17.38
C THR A 61 -15.96 -19.03 -17.07
N LEU A 62 -16.28 -17.79 -17.42
CA LEU A 62 -15.43 -16.63 -17.08
C LEU A 62 -15.40 -16.38 -15.58
N VAL A 63 -16.54 -16.47 -14.89
CA VAL A 63 -16.62 -16.33 -13.43
C VAL A 63 -15.85 -17.42 -12.71
N GLU A 64 -15.95 -18.68 -13.17
CA GLU A 64 -15.17 -19.79 -12.62
C GLU A 64 -13.66 -19.55 -12.79
N ARG A 65 -13.22 -19.14 -13.98
CA ARG A 65 -11.81 -18.84 -14.24
C ARG A 65 -11.29 -17.68 -13.41
N GLU A 66 -12.07 -16.61 -13.24
CA GLU A 66 -11.71 -15.48 -12.37
C GLU A 66 -11.59 -15.91 -10.90
N ALA A 67 -12.46 -16.83 -10.44
CA ALA A 67 -12.38 -17.39 -9.10
C ALA A 67 -11.13 -18.26 -8.91
N GLU A 68 -10.79 -19.09 -9.90
CA GLU A 68 -9.56 -19.88 -9.91
C GLU A 68 -8.30 -19.00 -9.93
N GLU A 69 -8.27 -17.97 -10.78
CA GLU A 69 -7.16 -17.00 -10.83
C GLU A 69 -7.00 -16.26 -9.48
N ARG A 70 -8.11 -15.86 -8.86
CA ARG A 70 -8.10 -15.24 -7.52
C ARG A 70 -7.56 -16.21 -6.47
N ALA A 71 -8.04 -17.44 -6.46
CA ALA A 71 -7.59 -18.47 -5.53
C ALA A 71 -6.10 -18.80 -5.74
N ALA A 72 -5.63 -18.83 -6.99
CA ALA A 72 -4.21 -19.03 -7.31
C ALA A 72 -3.34 -17.85 -6.85
N GLN A 73 -3.81 -16.62 -7.01
CA GLN A 73 -3.14 -15.43 -6.49
C GLN A 73 -3.07 -15.44 -4.96
N GLU A 74 -4.15 -15.84 -4.29
CA GLU A 74 -4.21 -15.99 -2.83
C GLU A 74 -3.25 -17.09 -2.36
N ALA A 75 -3.26 -18.26 -3.00
CA ALA A 75 -2.33 -19.34 -2.68
C ALA A 75 -0.86 -18.93 -2.90
N LEU A 76 -0.57 -18.18 -3.96
CA LEU A 76 0.77 -17.62 -4.19
C LEU A 76 1.16 -16.63 -3.08
N ARG A 77 0.24 -15.76 -2.67
CA ARG A 77 0.43 -14.82 -1.56
C ARG A 77 0.72 -15.57 -0.26
N GLU A 78 -0.05 -16.62 0.04
CA GLU A 78 0.17 -17.46 1.22
C GLU A 78 1.50 -18.21 1.17
N SER A 79 1.90 -18.73 0.01
CA SER A 79 3.20 -19.42 -0.13
C SER A 79 4.40 -18.49 0.07
N ARG A 80 4.20 -17.18 -0.09
CA ARG A 80 5.21 -16.14 0.15
C ARG A 80 5.26 -15.68 1.60
N ILE A 81 4.34 -16.14 2.47
CA ILE A 81 4.38 -15.83 3.90
C ILE A 81 5.60 -16.55 4.49
N ILE A 82 6.65 -15.78 4.76
CA ILE A 82 7.81 -16.24 5.49
C ILE A 82 7.36 -16.45 6.94
N ARG A 83 7.49 -17.69 7.42
CA ARG A 83 7.19 -18.03 8.81
C ARG A 83 8.44 -17.76 9.66
N PRO A 84 8.28 -17.27 10.89
CA PRO A 84 9.42 -17.09 11.79
C PRO A 84 9.99 -18.45 12.22
N ASP A 85 11.29 -18.48 12.45
CA ASP A 85 12.08 -19.64 12.91
C ASP A 85 11.81 -19.97 14.39
N ALA A 86 11.56 -18.93 15.19
CA ALA A 86 11.28 -19.01 16.61
C ALA A 86 10.44 -17.80 17.06
N TYR A 87 10.06 -17.76 18.33
CA TYR A 87 9.39 -16.60 18.92
C TYR A 87 10.09 -16.16 20.21
N TRP A 88 10.16 -14.85 20.40
CA TRP A 88 10.57 -14.21 21.64
C TRP A 88 9.45 -13.32 22.16
N GLN A 89 9.25 -13.27 23.48
CA GLN A 89 8.20 -12.45 24.10
C GLN A 89 8.67 -11.87 25.43
N GLU A 90 8.27 -10.62 25.67
CA GLU A 90 8.42 -9.92 26.95
C GLU A 90 7.21 -9.00 27.13
N GLU A 91 6.47 -9.15 28.24
CA GLU A 91 5.39 -8.22 28.58
C GLU A 91 5.95 -6.79 28.79
N PRO A 92 5.30 -5.74 28.24
CA PRO A 92 3.96 -5.71 27.64
C PRO A 92 3.93 -5.87 26.11
N PHE A 93 5.03 -6.29 25.49
CA PHE A 93 5.13 -6.41 24.04
C PHE A 93 4.48 -7.70 23.52
N PRO A 94 4.00 -7.70 22.26
CA PRO A 94 3.55 -8.92 21.62
C PRO A 94 4.72 -9.91 21.41
N ALA A 95 4.39 -11.13 21.02
CA ALA A 95 5.40 -12.10 20.61
C ALA A 95 6.03 -11.68 19.28
N PHE A 96 7.36 -11.52 19.28
CA PHE A 96 8.14 -11.29 18.07
C PHE A 96 8.53 -12.61 17.43
N GLY A 97 8.25 -12.74 16.14
CA GLY A 97 8.80 -13.82 15.32
C GLY A 97 10.27 -13.55 14.99
N GLN A 98 11.14 -14.52 15.21
CA GLN A 98 12.53 -14.45 14.80
C GLN A 98 12.69 -14.90 13.35
N TYR A 99 13.38 -14.10 12.54
CA TYR A 99 13.70 -14.36 11.15
C TYR A 99 15.22 -14.40 10.99
N LYS A 100 15.81 -15.59 11.10
CA LYS A 100 17.28 -15.77 11.08
C LYS A 100 17.89 -15.37 9.73
N ALA A 101 17.14 -15.50 8.64
CA ALA A 101 17.60 -15.11 7.31
C ALA A 101 17.80 -13.59 7.16
N SER A 102 17.03 -12.76 7.88
CA SER A 102 17.15 -11.29 7.86
C SER A 102 17.80 -10.73 9.12
N ASN A 103 18.19 -11.59 10.07
CA ASN A 103 18.73 -11.20 11.38
C ASN A 103 17.79 -10.25 12.14
N GLN A 104 16.50 -10.56 12.18
CA GLN A 104 15.50 -9.68 12.79
C GLN A 104 14.49 -10.44 13.63
N PHE A 105 14.03 -9.79 14.70
CA PHE A 105 12.77 -10.12 15.35
C PHE A 105 11.72 -9.14 14.87
N ILE A 106 10.55 -9.62 14.44
CA ILE A 106 9.48 -8.78 13.89
C ILE A 106 8.16 -9.09 14.60
N ALA A 107 7.44 -8.04 14.98
CA ALA A 107 6.06 -8.13 15.46
C ALA A 107 5.26 -6.92 14.99
N ASP A 108 3.95 -7.10 14.83
CA ASP A 108 3.04 -5.98 14.71
C ASP A 108 2.51 -5.62 16.10
N MET A 109 2.43 -4.32 16.40
CA MET A 109 1.94 -3.81 17.68
C MET A 109 1.07 -2.56 17.52
N ASP A 110 0.23 -2.31 18.52
CA ASP A 110 -0.50 -1.05 18.63
C ASP A 110 0.45 0.09 18.96
N TRP A 111 0.31 1.17 18.21
CA TRP A 111 1.00 2.43 18.40
C TRP A 111 -0.02 3.56 18.22
N LEU A 112 -0.49 4.09 19.37
CA LEU A 112 -1.46 5.18 19.43
C LEU A 112 -2.77 4.86 18.68
N GLY A 113 -3.24 3.60 18.74
CA GLY A 113 -4.46 3.15 18.07
C GLY A 113 -4.27 2.72 16.61
N ASN A 114 -3.04 2.75 16.09
CA ASN A 114 -2.70 2.24 14.76
C ASN A 114 -1.81 1.01 14.89
N THR A 115 -1.94 0.04 13.99
CA THR A 115 -1.02 -1.09 13.92
C THR A 115 0.24 -0.68 13.15
N ILE A 116 1.41 -0.83 13.77
CA ILE A 116 2.70 -0.66 13.11
C ILE A 116 3.50 -1.96 13.19
N SER A 117 4.43 -2.16 12.26
CA SER A 117 5.42 -3.22 12.36
C SER A 117 6.64 -2.74 13.14
N VAL A 118 7.19 -3.59 14.01
CA VAL A 118 8.40 -3.29 14.76
C VAL A 118 9.43 -4.37 14.53
N SER A 119 10.65 -3.97 14.15
CA SER A 119 11.80 -4.86 14.03
C SER A 119 12.84 -4.59 15.11
N LEU A 120 13.42 -5.66 15.66
CA LEU A 120 14.63 -5.62 16.47
C LEU A 120 15.73 -6.31 15.68
N ASP A 121 16.66 -5.52 15.14
CA ASP A 121 17.69 -6.02 14.25
C ASP A 121 18.87 -6.58 15.06
N GLN A 122 19.28 -7.79 14.73
CA GLN A 122 20.45 -8.47 15.26
C GLN A 122 21.69 -8.12 14.42
N HIS A 123 22.86 -8.25 15.05
CA HIS A 123 24.11 -8.23 14.29
C HIS A 123 24.17 -9.48 13.39
N PRO A 124 24.69 -9.42 12.14
CA PRO A 124 24.73 -10.59 11.26
C PRO A 124 25.50 -11.80 11.80
N ASP A 125 26.46 -11.56 12.70
CA ASP A 125 27.23 -12.60 13.38
C ASP A 125 26.57 -13.11 14.68
N ASP A 126 25.44 -12.51 15.09
CA ASP A 126 24.68 -12.92 16.26
C ASP A 126 23.59 -13.92 15.85
N SER A 127 23.67 -15.12 16.43
CA SER A 127 22.72 -16.22 16.22
C SER A 127 21.86 -16.51 17.45
N SER A 128 21.88 -15.60 18.42
CA SER A 128 21.09 -15.68 19.65
C SER A 128 19.59 -15.75 19.36
N ASP A 129 18.87 -16.56 20.14
CA ASP A 129 17.40 -16.66 20.10
C ASP A 129 16.72 -15.57 20.97
N ILE A 130 17.48 -14.60 21.49
CA ILE A 130 16.97 -13.40 22.17
C ILE A 130 17.39 -12.12 21.44
N PRO A 131 16.55 -11.07 21.41
CA PRO A 131 16.89 -9.81 20.77
C PRO A 131 18.05 -9.09 21.49
N PRO A 132 18.80 -8.23 20.78
CA PRO A 132 19.92 -7.51 21.36
C PRO A 132 19.48 -6.57 22.49
N PRO A 133 20.20 -6.51 23.63
CA PRO A 133 19.81 -5.69 24.76
C PRO A 133 19.64 -4.19 24.45
N ALA A 134 20.45 -3.64 23.54
CA ALA A 134 20.36 -2.24 23.15
C ALA A 134 19.12 -1.95 22.28
N ALA A 135 18.78 -2.84 21.33
CA ALA A 135 17.56 -2.74 20.55
C ALA A 135 16.32 -2.79 21.46
N LEU A 136 16.31 -3.71 22.43
CA LEU A 136 15.24 -3.80 23.43
C LEU A 136 15.15 -2.57 24.33
N ALA A 137 16.28 -2.03 24.78
CA ALA A 137 16.29 -0.79 25.55
C ALA A 137 15.68 0.38 24.76
N THR A 138 15.96 0.45 23.45
CA THR A 138 15.37 1.45 22.56
C THR A 138 13.87 1.24 22.39
N LEU A 139 13.39 0.02 22.14
CA LEU A 139 11.95 -0.27 22.09
C LEU A 139 11.23 0.15 23.38
N ARG A 140 11.79 -0.20 24.55
CA ARG A 140 11.23 0.22 25.86
C ARG A 140 11.19 1.74 26.02
N LYS A 141 12.24 2.45 25.57
CA LYS A 141 12.31 3.92 25.58
C LYS A 141 11.24 4.56 24.67
N LEU A 142 10.97 3.96 23.51
CA LEU A 142 9.93 4.40 22.59
C LEU A 142 8.54 4.17 23.17
N TYR A 143 8.28 2.95 23.65
CA TYR A 143 7.01 2.53 24.24
C TYR A 143 6.64 3.28 25.52
N ALA A 144 7.62 3.77 26.28
CA ALA A 144 7.35 4.55 27.49
C ALA A 144 6.80 5.96 27.22
N ALA A 145 6.93 6.48 25.99
CA ALA A 145 6.45 7.81 25.63
C ALA A 145 6.07 7.90 24.13
N PRO A 146 5.09 7.12 23.66
CA PRO A 146 4.80 6.97 22.24
C PRO A 146 4.35 8.29 21.59
N GLU A 147 3.51 9.10 22.27
CA GLU A 147 3.05 10.39 21.75
C GLU A 147 4.20 11.38 21.56
N LYS A 148 5.16 11.38 22.49
CA LYS A 148 6.35 12.23 22.39
C LYS A 148 7.18 11.84 21.17
N TRP A 149 7.45 10.55 21.00
CA TRP A 149 8.27 10.07 19.88
C TRP A 149 7.57 10.27 18.55
N GLN A 150 6.25 10.01 18.47
CA GLN A 150 5.44 10.30 17.30
C GLN A 150 5.61 11.77 16.87
N ALA A 151 5.36 12.70 17.78
CA ALA A 151 5.47 14.12 17.49
C ALA A 151 6.91 14.55 17.11
N CYS A 152 7.93 14.02 17.80
CA CYS A 152 9.32 14.32 17.46
C CYS A 152 9.70 13.83 16.05
N LEU A 153 9.29 12.61 15.68
CA LEU A 153 9.56 12.04 14.36
C LEU A 153 8.82 12.79 13.25
N GLU A 154 7.53 13.08 13.44
CA GLU A 154 6.71 13.83 12.48
C GLU A 154 7.23 15.24 12.26
N ASN A 155 7.58 15.94 13.35
CA ASN A 155 8.15 17.29 13.24
C ASN A 155 9.48 17.27 12.52
N TRP A 156 10.37 16.31 12.83
CA TRP A 156 11.66 16.21 12.14
C TRP A 156 11.51 15.89 10.65
N ALA A 157 10.61 14.97 10.29
CA ALA A 157 10.31 14.68 8.89
C ALA A 157 9.74 15.91 8.17
N CYS A 158 8.81 16.62 8.79
CA CYS A 158 8.24 17.85 8.25
C CYS A 158 9.30 18.94 8.04
N ASP A 159 10.11 19.23 9.06
CA ASP A 159 11.14 20.26 8.99
C ASP A 159 12.16 19.98 7.88
N ALA A 160 12.47 18.71 7.65
CA ALA A 160 13.42 18.29 6.63
C ALA A 160 12.83 18.23 5.20
N LEU A 161 11.56 17.84 5.06
CA LEU A 161 11.00 17.42 3.77
C LEU A 161 9.85 18.31 3.26
N LEU A 162 9.35 19.27 4.05
CA LEU A 162 8.18 20.07 3.66
C LEU A 162 8.39 20.86 2.37
N GLU A 163 9.56 21.48 2.19
CA GLU A 163 9.81 22.24 0.94
C GLU A 163 9.90 21.31 -0.26
N SER A 164 10.54 20.13 -0.12
CA SER A 164 10.53 19.14 -1.20
C SER A 164 9.13 18.61 -1.50
N ALA A 165 8.28 18.41 -0.49
CA ALA A 165 6.90 18.00 -0.71
C ALA A 165 6.08 19.07 -1.45
N ARG A 166 6.38 20.36 -1.24
CA ARG A 166 5.74 21.45 -2.00
C ARG A 166 6.19 21.46 -3.47
N ASP A 167 7.45 21.18 -3.73
CA ASP A 167 7.96 21.09 -5.11
C ASP A 167 7.31 19.91 -5.89
N TRP A 168 6.79 18.91 -5.18
CA TRP A 168 6.08 17.76 -5.75
C TRP A 168 4.56 17.92 -5.78
N GLN A 169 4.02 18.99 -5.19
CA GLN A 169 2.59 19.25 -5.16
C GLN A 169 2.11 19.72 -6.54
N ASP A 170 0.99 19.17 -7.01
CA ASP A 170 0.33 19.68 -8.21
C ASP A 170 -0.22 21.09 -7.98
N ASP A 171 -0.06 21.95 -8.99
CA ASP A 171 -0.56 23.34 -8.96
C ASP A 171 -2.10 23.39 -8.92
N THR A 172 -2.78 22.35 -9.46
CA THR A 172 -4.23 22.27 -9.57
C THR A 172 -4.75 20.89 -9.16
N ASP A 173 -5.95 20.84 -8.60
CA ASP A 173 -6.65 19.57 -8.33
C ASP A 173 -7.26 18.95 -9.61
N ASP A 174 -7.94 17.81 -9.45
CA ASP A 174 -8.59 17.07 -10.54
C ASP A 174 -9.65 17.90 -11.30
N ASP A 175 -10.23 18.91 -10.66
CA ASP A 175 -11.21 19.83 -11.24
C ASP A 175 -10.55 21.05 -11.90
N GLY A 176 -9.22 21.19 -11.79
CA GLY A 176 -8.43 22.28 -12.35
C GLY A 176 -8.38 23.53 -11.47
N GLU A 177 -8.79 23.44 -10.20
CA GLU A 177 -8.75 24.54 -9.25
C GLU A 177 -7.39 24.60 -8.55
N PRO A 178 -6.86 25.80 -8.25
CA PRO A 178 -5.52 25.94 -7.68
C PRO A 178 -5.44 25.34 -6.26
N VAL A 179 -4.47 24.48 -6.04
CA VAL A 179 -4.26 23.84 -4.73
C VAL A 179 -3.49 24.81 -3.83
N PRO A 180 -3.94 25.06 -2.58
CA PRO A 180 -3.16 25.86 -1.66
C PRO A 180 -1.83 25.16 -1.32
N PRO A 181 -0.74 25.93 -1.09
CA PRO A 181 0.55 25.35 -0.73
C PRO A 181 0.47 24.46 0.50
N LEU A 182 1.14 23.31 0.45
CA LEU A 182 1.19 22.36 1.55
C LEU A 182 1.69 23.04 2.84
N THR A 183 0.94 22.86 3.92
CA THR A 183 1.30 23.38 5.25
C THR A 183 1.99 22.32 6.10
N ALA A 184 2.77 22.75 7.10
CA ALA A 184 3.40 21.83 8.06
C ALA A 184 2.39 21.01 8.87
N GLU A 185 1.18 21.54 9.09
CA GLU A 185 0.10 20.81 9.74
C GLU A 185 -0.43 19.70 8.83
N THR A 186 -0.74 20.04 7.58
CA THR A 186 -1.22 19.06 6.59
C THR A 186 -0.18 17.98 6.30
N PHE A 187 1.11 18.34 6.21
CA PHE A 187 2.20 17.38 6.04
C PHE A 187 2.18 16.33 7.15
N ARG A 188 2.18 16.77 8.42
CA ARG A 188 2.20 15.86 9.57
C ARG A 188 0.92 15.03 9.71
N GLN A 189 -0.22 15.56 9.26
CA GLN A 189 -1.49 14.81 9.23
C GLN A 189 -1.53 13.74 8.14
N ARG A 190 -0.78 13.90 7.04
CA ARG A 190 -0.77 12.96 5.92
C ARG A 190 0.16 11.79 6.15
N ILE A 191 1.35 12.04 6.68
CA ILE A 191 2.31 10.97 6.92
C ILE A 191 1.79 10.03 8.02
N ARG A 192 2.01 8.72 7.85
CA ARG A 192 1.59 7.72 8.84
C ARG A 192 2.75 6.79 9.14
N LEU A 193 3.08 6.64 10.43
CA LEU A 193 4.11 5.71 10.87
C LEU A 193 3.66 4.28 10.55
N ASP A 194 4.48 3.55 9.79
CA ASP A 194 4.19 2.16 9.40
C ASP A 194 5.18 1.19 10.07
N LEU A 195 6.45 1.58 10.27
CA LEU A 195 7.48 0.70 10.82
C LEU A 195 8.48 1.41 11.75
N LEU A 196 8.82 0.77 12.86
CA LEU A 196 9.98 1.11 13.70
C LEU A 196 11.02 -0.01 13.66
N SER A 197 12.28 0.32 13.35
CA SER A 197 13.39 -0.62 13.31
C SER A 197 14.43 -0.22 14.36
N CYS A 198 14.58 -1.02 15.42
CA CYS A 198 15.56 -0.81 16.49
C CYS A 198 16.79 -1.67 16.23
N ARG A 199 17.96 -1.05 16.08
CA ARG A 199 19.20 -1.76 15.74
C ARG A 199 19.94 -2.28 16.97
N TYR A 200 20.78 -3.28 16.77
CA TYR A 200 21.61 -3.90 17.80
C TYR A 200 22.55 -2.93 18.54
N ASP A 201 22.82 -1.74 17.97
CA ASP A 201 23.64 -0.69 18.58
C ASP A 201 22.82 0.34 19.39
N GLY A 202 21.48 0.19 19.42
CA GLY A 202 20.54 1.07 20.10
C GLY A 202 20.05 2.24 19.25
N SER A 203 20.57 2.44 18.04
CA SER A 203 19.97 3.38 17.09
C SER A 203 18.62 2.84 16.60
N PHE A 204 17.78 3.70 16.04
CA PHE A 204 16.55 3.25 15.41
C PHE A 204 16.18 4.09 14.19
N ALA A 205 15.30 3.53 13.37
CA ALA A 205 14.70 4.21 12.26
C ALA A 205 13.18 4.10 12.29
N ALA A 206 12.53 5.11 11.76
CA ALA A 206 11.08 5.16 11.56
C ALA A 206 10.79 5.30 10.08
N TRP A 207 9.80 4.55 9.61
CA TRP A 207 9.33 4.55 8.23
C TRP A 207 7.87 4.99 8.19
N PHE A 208 7.58 5.95 7.34
CA PHE A 208 6.24 6.50 7.17
C PHE A 208 5.75 6.30 5.74
N ASP A 209 4.48 5.92 5.62
CA ASP A 209 3.68 6.18 4.43
C ASP A 209 3.64 7.70 4.23
N ASP A 210 3.94 8.14 3.01
CA ASP A 210 4.00 9.58 2.69
C ASP A 210 2.63 10.24 2.60
N GLY A 211 1.54 9.48 2.60
CA GLY A 211 0.20 10.02 2.39
C GLY A 211 0.06 10.74 1.05
N ASP A 212 0.72 10.21 0.01
CA ASP A 212 0.74 10.76 -1.35
C ASP A 212 1.39 12.15 -1.46
N LEU A 213 2.35 12.45 -0.58
CA LEU A 213 3.17 13.66 -0.65
C LEU A 213 4.32 13.54 -1.66
N PHE A 214 4.76 12.32 -1.94
CA PHE A 214 5.85 11.99 -2.83
C PHE A 214 5.43 10.88 -3.81
N ALA A 215 4.17 10.85 -4.26
CA ALA A 215 3.66 9.84 -5.19
C ALA A 215 3.85 8.39 -4.71
N GLY A 216 3.67 8.14 -3.40
CA GLY A 216 3.74 6.81 -2.80
C GLY A 216 5.16 6.34 -2.46
N HIS A 217 6.12 7.27 -2.33
CA HIS A 217 7.44 6.95 -1.76
C HIS A 217 7.31 6.75 -0.24
N ILE A 218 8.34 6.19 0.37
CA ILE A 218 8.40 5.99 1.82
C ILE A 218 9.29 7.05 2.43
N ILE A 219 8.83 7.69 3.50
CA ILE A 219 9.65 8.61 4.28
C ILE A 219 10.41 7.82 5.35
N TYR A 220 11.71 8.07 5.45
CA TYR A 220 12.64 7.43 6.37
C TYR A 220 13.24 8.47 7.32
N VAL A 221 13.21 8.20 8.62
CA VAL A 221 13.84 9.02 9.66
C VAL A 221 14.80 8.16 10.48
N ALA A 222 16.07 8.58 10.60
CA ALA A 222 17.10 7.89 11.38
C ALA A 222 17.43 8.63 12.67
N VAL A 223 17.55 7.89 13.77
CA VAL A 223 17.84 8.40 15.11
C VAL A 223 19.00 7.61 15.74
N ASN A 224 19.97 8.33 16.30
CA ASN A 224 21.13 7.76 16.97
C ASN A 224 20.75 7.14 18.32
N PRO A 225 21.62 6.29 18.92
CA PRO A 225 21.33 5.66 20.22
C PRO A 225 21.07 6.66 21.35
N ASP A 226 21.68 7.84 21.31
CA ASP A 226 21.46 8.93 22.26
C ASP A 226 20.09 9.64 22.10
N GLY A 227 19.37 9.36 21.00
CA GLY A 227 18.09 9.98 20.65
C GLY A 227 18.23 11.23 19.77
N SER A 228 19.43 11.61 19.35
CA SER A 228 19.63 12.69 18.38
C SER A 228 19.22 12.24 16.97
N PHE A 229 18.53 13.12 16.25
CA PHE A 229 18.13 12.86 14.88
C PHE A 229 19.32 13.00 13.94
N ARG A 230 19.47 12.04 13.02
CA ARG A 230 20.58 11.98 12.07
C ARG A 230 20.16 12.44 10.68
N GLU A 231 19.02 11.96 10.21
CA GLU A 231 18.60 12.13 8.81
C GLU A 231 17.08 11.96 8.68
N ALA A 232 16.50 12.68 7.72
CA ALA A 232 15.19 12.37 7.16
C ALA A 232 15.28 12.47 5.63
N THR A 233 14.73 11.48 4.92
CA THR A 233 14.73 11.41 3.45
C THR A 233 13.49 10.64 2.97
N PHE A 234 13.18 10.67 1.67
CA PHE A 234 12.18 9.82 1.05
C PHE A 234 12.82 8.89 0.01
N MET A 235 12.31 7.66 -0.14
CA MET A 235 12.89 6.62 -1.00
C MET A 235 11.79 5.81 -1.71
N GLY A 236 12.05 5.37 -2.93
CA GLY A 236 11.13 4.61 -3.80
C GLY A 236 11.87 3.80 -4.85
#